data_AF-A0A453RVI3-F1
#
_entry.id   AF-A0A453RVI3-F1
#
_cell.length_a   1.000
_cell.length_b   1.000
_cell.length_c   1.000
_cell.angle_alpha   90.00
_cell.angle_beta   90.00
_cell.angle_gamma   90.00
#
_symmetry.space_group_name_H-M   'P 1'
#
loop_
_entity.id
_entity.type
_entity.pdbx_description
1 polymer ?
#
loop_
_entity_poly.entity_id
_entity_poly.type
_entity_poly.pdbx_seq_one_letter_code
_entity_poly.pdbx_strand_id
1 'polypeptide(L)'
;MRSSIATYRESLSRLAGEVDDATADEIPAPWPSRRGDHAPTPPSSGRRRRYTRPDPAEPDEISKLKEDIEKIQASEAEIKALSFNYAAMLKEKEGDALVEERAYFASKQASLENEIKQLKQQLRCYSNKEDDTTRRLEDENKRNEFLQQQLNELKVDKEMVATTMEELHKELSEKKAELRCLQDELSTRDNERASDGSLQSLRSMVMALQKENSDLKIAKGSLYEELVNMESTTQKVDNSTSDVDNFSDVEKVKDEMASLKKALQGAFHERDRALQNLSRLKQHLLDKDLEDQEKMDEDSKVIEELRAICEQQRAHIVQLERALKVEMTKQEESKKTINDERSRSNEQIEDLQYKLANCMNALESKDQELLNLQSALGQYYAESEAKERLGDDLAMAREALAKLSESLKVANQGIEISRREKDEVVAKLSQAEKMLADGKRSLQKLEDDNSRLRHALEQSMTTVNRMSLDSDNSVDRRIVIKLLVTYFQRNHSKEVLDLMVRMLGFSEEDKQRIGSAQSNVGKVVVRGVLGLPGRLVGGLVGGNSAGKSTHAPQDNQSFADLWVDFLLKETE
;
A
#
# COMPACT_ATOMS: atom_id res chain seq x y z
N MET A 1 26.25 6.42 7.91
CA MET A 1 25.93 5.46 6.83
C MET A 1 27.09 4.51 6.52
N ARG A 2 28.24 4.94 5.97
CA ARG A 2 29.33 3.99 5.65
C ARG A 2 29.88 3.18 6.85
N SER A 3 29.95 3.79 8.03
CA SER A 3 30.29 3.11 9.29
C SER A 3 29.29 2.00 9.67
N SER A 4 27.99 2.30 9.57
CA SER A 4 26.90 1.38 9.92
C SER A 4 26.87 0.09 9.09
N ILE A 5 27.30 0.18 7.81
CA ILE A 5 27.38 -0.97 6.91
C ILE A 5 28.61 -1.84 7.25
N ALA A 6 29.74 -1.21 7.60
CA ALA A 6 30.92 -1.93 8.05
C ALA A 6 30.65 -2.71 9.36
N THR A 7 30.01 -2.07 10.35
CA THR A 7 29.61 -2.75 11.60
C THR A 7 28.62 -3.88 11.36
N TYR A 8 27.66 -3.71 10.45
CA TYR A 8 26.71 -4.80 10.11
C TYR A 8 27.41 -6.00 9.48
N ARG A 9 28.38 -5.76 8.58
CA ARG A 9 29.18 -6.81 7.95
C ARG A 9 30.05 -7.55 8.96
N GLU A 10 30.67 -6.82 9.89
CA GLU A 10 31.48 -7.41 10.96
C GLU A 10 30.64 -8.26 11.93
N SER A 11 29.43 -7.81 12.30
CA SER A 11 28.50 -8.63 13.08
C SER A 11 28.00 -9.87 12.34
N LEU A 12 27.78 -9.80 11.02
CA LEU A 12 27.41 -10.97 10.22
C LEU A 12 28.57 -11.97 10.08
N SER A 13 29.81 -11.49 9.96
CA SER A 13 31.00 -12.37 9.95
C SER A 13 31.25 -13.03 11.31
N ARG A 14 30.94 -12.36 12.44
CA ARG A 14 30.94 -13.02 13.76
C ARG A 14 29.86 -14.09 13.87
N LEU A 15 28.62 -13.77 13.47
CA LEU A 15 27.50 -14.70 13.55
C LEU A 15 27.72 -15.95 12.67
N ALA A 16 28.41 -15.81 11.53
CA ALA A 16 28.78 -16.93 10.68
C ALA A 16 29.82 -17.85 11.35
N GLY A 17 30.87 -17.29 11.95
CA GLY A 17 31.88 -18.08 12.67
C GLY A 17 31.31 -18.79 13.91
N GLU A 18 30.38 -18.15 14.61
CA GLU A 18 29.72 -18.70 15.82
C GLU A 18 28.73 -19.83 15.49
N VAL A 19 28.31 -19.97 14.22
CA VAL A 19 27.47 -21.08 13.72
C VAL A 19 28.32 -22.27 13.25
N ASP A 20 29.49 -22.02 12.66
CA ASP A 20 30.40 -23.09 12.22
C ASP A 20 31.06 -23.82 13.42
N ASP A 21 31.51 -23.09 14.45
CA ASP A 21 32.10 -23.68 15.67
C ASP A 21 31.08 -24.45 16.55
N ALA A 22 29.78 -24.24 16.35
CA ALA A 22 28.71 -24.88 17.13
C ALA A 22 28.26 -26.26 16.61
N THR A 23 28.84 -26.76 15.52
CA THR A 23 28.43 -28.03 14.88
C THR A 23 29.52 -29.12 14.86
N ALA A 24 30.64 -28.88 15.55
CA ALA A 24 31.84 -29.71 15.48
C ALA A 24 32.28 -30.31 16.83
N ASP A 25 31.35 -30.70 17.72
CA ASP A 25 31.64 -31.70 18.75
C ASP A 25 30.39 -32.48 19.22
N GLU A 26 30.63 -33.65 19.83
CA GLU A 26 29.66 -34.60 20.40
C GLU A 26 28.68 -35.34 19.44
N ILE A 27 29.17 -36.40 18.79
CA ILE A 27 28.36 -37.60 18.47
C ILE A 27 28.85 -38.78 19.35
N PRO A 28 28.06 -39.29 20.31
CA PRO A 28 28.44 -40.44 21.13
C PRO A 28 28.51 -41.75 20.35
N ALA A 29 29.50 -42.58 20.66
CA ALA A 29 29.69 -43.89 20.03
C ALA A 29 28.57 -44.91 20.39
N PRO A 30 28.29 -45.92 19.53
CA PRO A 30 27.31 -46.95 19.83
C PRO A 30 27.75 -47.86 20.98
N TRP A 31 26.87 -48.08 21.95
CA TRP A 31 27.17 -48.94 23.11
C TRP A 31 27.09 -50.44 22.75
N PRO A 32 27.99 -51.29 23.29
CA PRO A 32 27.94 -52.73 23.10
C PRO A 32 27.01 -53.40 24.12
N SER A 33 26.00 -54.13 23.65
CA SER A 33 25.15 -54.96 24.53
C SER A 33 25.97 -56.10 25.16
N ARG A 34 26.22 -56.03 26.47
CA ARG A 34 26.88 -57.09 27.23
C ARG A 34 26.04 -57.52 28.44
N ARG A 35 25.70 -58.81 28.46
CA ARG A 35 25.32 -59.67 29.61
C ARG A 35 24.45 -59.06 30.72
N GLY A 36 23.22 -59.58 30.80
CA GLY A 36 22.52 -59.80 32.06
C GLY A 36 22.34 -61.30 32.32
N ASP A 37 23.39 -61.98 32.80
CA ASP A 37 23.24 -63.32 33.38
C ASP A 37 22.63 -63.19 34.78
N HIS A 38 21.37 -63.57 35.01
CA HIS A 38 20.89 -63.96 36.36
C HIS A 38 19.68 -64.90 36.26
N ALA A 39 19.94 -66.20 36.40
CA ALA A 39 18.90 -67.18 36.65
C ALA A 39 18.50 -67.19 38.14
N PRO A 40 17.21 -67.27 38.47
CA PRO A 40 16.73 -67.82 39.72
C PRO A 40 16.37 -69.30 39.50
N THR A 41 17.14 -70.20 40.10
CA THR A 41 16.75 -71.61 40.26
C THR A 41 15.46 -71.74 41.08
N PRO A 42 14.62 -72.78 40.83
CA PRO A 42 13.37 -72.93 41.56
C PRO A 42 13.64 -73.29 43.03
N PRO A 43 12.90 -72.70 44.00
CA PRO A 43 13.03 -73.08 45.39
C PRO A 43 12.42 -74.46 45.64
N SER A 44 13.29 -75.46 45.81
CA SER A 44 12.94 -76.74 46.44
C SER A 44 12.54 -76.49 47.89
N SER A 45 11.25 -76.19 48.12
CA SER A 45 10.66 -76.09 49.45
C SER A 45 9.93 -77.38 49.80
N GLY A 46 10.68 -78.32 50.38
CA GLY A 46 10.12 -79.55 50.91
C GLY A 46 9.14 -79.28 52.05
N ARG A 47 7.84 -79.27 51.76
CA ARG A 47 6.80 -79.50 52.77
C ARG A 47 6.32 -80.94 52.70
N ARG A 48 6.88 -81.75 53.60
CA ARG A 48 6.26 -83.02 54.04
C ARG A 48 4.83 -82.72 54.52
N ARG A 49 3.82 -82.96 53.68
CA ARG A 49 2.48 -83.31 54.16
C ARG A 49 2.35 -84.83 54.17
N ARG A 50 1.67 -85.33 55.19
CA ARG A 50 1.61 -86.76 55.52
C ARG A 50 0.98 -87.53 54.36
N TYR A 51 1.49 -88.73 54.11
CA TYR A 51 0.68 -89.80 53.54
C TYR A 51 -0.50 -90.06 54.49
N THR A 52 -1.62 -89.40 54.24
CA THR A 52 -2.92 -90.04 54.44
C THR A 52 -3.12 -90.91 53.21
N ARG A 53 -3.63 -92.13 53.41
CA ARG A 53 -4.05 -93.04 52.34
C ARG A 53 -5.57 -92.90 52.20
N PRO A 54 -6.10 -92.19 51.18
CA PRO A 54 -7.39 -92.53 50.60
C PRO A 54 -7.25 -93.81 49.77
N ASP A 55 -8.40 -94.39 49.46
CA ASP A 55 -8.54 -95.69 48.80
C ASP A 55 -8.01 -95.75 47.37
N PRO A 56 -7.87 -96.97 46.78
CA PRO A 56 -7.74 -97.10 45.34
C PRO A 56 -8.91 -96.40 44.64
N ALA A 57 -8.64 -95.25 44.02
CA ALA A 57 -9.60 -94.57 43.17
C ALA A 57 -10.07 -95.55 42.08
N GLU A 58 -11.38 -95.71 41.96
CA GLU A 58 -11.98 -96.59 40.96
C GLU A 58 -11.53 -96.16 39.54
N PRO A 59 -11.46 -97.09 38.57
CA PRO A 59 -10.96 -96.78 37.23
C PRO A 59 -11.68 -95.62 36.53
N ASP A 60 -12.91 -95.30 36.95
CA ASP A 60 -13.71 -94.17 36.47
C ASP A 60 -13.12 -92.80 36.83
N GLU A 61 -12.59 -92.60 38.05
CA GLU A 61 -12.01 -91.30 38.44
C GLU A 61 -10.69 -91.01 37.72
N ILE A 62 -9.85 -92.03 37.53
CA ILE A 62 -8.60 -91.91 36.76
C ILE A 62 -8.90 -91.67 35.28
N SER A 63 -9.97 -92.28 34.74
CA SER A 63 -10.41 -92.05 33.36
C SER A 63 -10.93 -90.64 33.17
N LYS A 64 -11.73 -90.12 34.11
CA LYS A 64 -12.24 -88.74 34.10
C LYS A 64 -11.12 -87.70 34.19
N LEU A 65 -10.12 -87.91 35.06
CA LEU A 65 -8.95 -87.05 35.15
C LEU A 65 -8.09 -87.06 33.87
N LYS A 66 -8.00 -88.20 33.16
CA LYS A 66 -7.35 -88.25 31.84
C LYS A 66 -8.13 -87.46 30.79
N GLU A 67 -9.45 -87.61 30.76
CA GLU A 67 -10.34 -86.88 29.85
C GLU A 67 -10.25 -85.36 30.09
N ASP A 68 -10.19 -84.93 31.36
CA ASP A 68 -10.02 -83.51 31.70
C ASP A 68 -8.61 -82.98 31.35
N ILE A 69 -7.55 -83.79 31.48
CA ILE A 69 -6.21 -83.44 30.98
C ILE A 69 -6.21 -83.30 29.45
N GLU A 70 -6.89 -84.21 28.72
CA GLU A 70 -6.99 -84.15 27.26
C GLU A 70 -7.77 -82.91 26.79
N LYS A 71 -8.87 -82.56 27.48
CA LYS A 71 -9.59 -81.29 27.26
C LYS A 71 -8.72 -80.06 27.55
N ILE A 72 -7.94 -80.09 28.63
CA ILE A 72 -7.01 -79.00 28.95
C ILE A 72 -5.94 -78.87 27.85
N GLN A 73 -5.35 -79.98 27.39
CA GLN A 73 -4.36 -79.98 26.30
C GLN A 73 -4.96 -79.51 24.97
N ALA A 74 -6.20 -79.89 24.66
CA ALA A 74 -6.94 -79.37 23.50
C ALA A 74 -7.17 -77.85 23.60
N SER A 75 -7.62 -77.37 24.77
CA SER A 75 -7.80 -75.93 25.01
C SER A 75 -6.48 -75.16 25.01
N GLU A 76 -5.37 -75.76 25.46
CA GLU A 76 -4.03 -75.18 25.41
C GLU A 76 -3.53 -75.07 23.96
N ALA A 77 -3.79 -76.09 23.13
CA ALA A 77 -3.50 -76.06 21.70
C ALA A 77 -4.34 -75.00 20.96
N GLU A 78 -5.63 -74.86 21.31
CA GLU A 78 -6.53 -73.85 20.76
C GLU A 78 -6.09 -72.43 21.17
N ILE A 79 -5.79 -72.20 22.45
CA ILE A 79 -5.24 -70.93 22.96
C ILE A 79 -3.91 -70.60 22.26
N LYS A 80 -3.03 -71.58 22.05
CA LYS A 80 -1.79 -71.40 21.28
C LYS A 80 -2.06 -71.00 19.83
N ALA A 81 -2.97 -71.69 19.14
CA ALA A 81 -3.35 -71.36 17.75
C ALA A 81 -3.97 -69.96 17.63
N LEU A 82 -4.88 -69.61 18.56
CA LEU A 82 -5.46 -68.26 18.65
C LEU A 82 -4.39 -67.21 18.95
N SER A 83 -3.46 -67.46 19.87
CA SER A 83 -2.37 -66.52 20.18
C SER A 83 -1.44 -66.29 18.99
N PHE A 84 -1.17 -67.33 18.19
CA PHE A 84 -0.39 -67.22 16.96
C PHE A 84 -1.13 -66.39 15.90
N ASN A 85 -2.44 -66.62 15.72
CA ASN A 85 -3.27 -65.83 14.80
C ASN A 85 -3.40 -64.37 15.24
N TYR A 86 -3.55 -64.09 16.54
CA TYR A 86 -3.55 -62.72 17.06
C TYR A 86 -2.19 -62.03 16.88
N ALA A 87 -1.08 -62.75 17.10
CA ALA A 87 0.26 -62.22 16.84
C ALA A 87 0.49 -61.92 15.34
N ALA A 88 -0.05 -62.76 14.45
CA ALA A 88 -0.01 -62.52 13.01
C ALA A 88 -0.82 -61.27 12.62
N MET A 89 -2.08 -61.15 13.07
CA MET A 89 -2.93 -59.97 12.81
C MET A 89 -2.37 -58.67 13.40
N LEU A 90 -1.74 -58.73 14.58
CA LEU A 90 -1.06 -57.55 15.16
C LEU A 90 0.11 -57.11 14.26
N LYS A 91 0.95 -58.06 13.84
CA LYS A 91 2.10 -57.77 12.97
C LYS A 91 1.69 -57.30 11.57
N GLU A 92 0.57 -57.77 11.04
CA GLU A 92 -0.03 -57.29 9.80
C GLU A 92 -0.52 -55.85 9.95
N LYS A 93 -1.30 -55.54 11.00
CA LYS A 93 -1.75 -54.17 11.28
C LYS A 93 -0.63 -53.18 11.58
N GLU A 94 0.40 -53.60 12.31
CA GLU A 94 1.62 -52.80 12.52
C GLU A 94 2.36 -52.57 11.19
N GLY A 95 2.40 -53.58 10.32
CA GLY A 95 2.94 -53.47 8.97
C GLY A 95 2.19 -52.45 8.12
N ASP A 96 0.86 -52.56 8.05
CA ASP A 96 -0.01 -51.68 7.26
C ASP A 96 0.09 -50.22 7.75
N ALA A 97 0.02 -49.99 9.07
CA ALA A 97 0.17 -48.66 9.64
C ALA A 97 1.54 -48.02 9.30
N LEU A 98 2.63 -48.79 9.35
CA LEU A 98 3.96 -48.34 8.96
C LEU A 98 4.10 -48.11 7.44
N VAL A 99 3.32 -48.83 6.60
CA VAL A 99 3.28 -48.61 5.15
C VAL A 99 2.50 -47.33 4.82
N GLU A 100 1.36 -47.09 5.45
CA GLU A 100 0.61 -45.83 5.31
C GLU A 100 1.42 -44.62 5.78
N GLU A 101 2.08 -44.72 6.94
CA GLU A 101 2.93 -43.65 7.47
C GLU A 101 4.13 -43.37 6.55
N ARG A 102 4.79 -44.41 6.02
CA ARG A 102 5.85 -44.25 5.00
C ARG A 102 5.34 -43.64 3.70
N ALA A 103 4.15 -44.00 3.23
CA ALA A 103 3.56 -43.42 2.03
C ALA A 103 3.21 -41.93 2.24
N TYR A 104 2.70 -41.57 3.42
CA TYR A 104 2.46 -40.19 3.82
C TYR A 104 3.75 -39.37 3.87
N PHE A 105 4.80 -39.88 4.52
CA PHE A 105 6.10 -39.21 4.57
C PHE A 105 6.75 -39.08 3.18
N ALA A 106 6.67 -40.11 2.32
CA ALA A 106 7.17 -40.04 0.95
C ALA A 106 6.43 -38.99 0.11
N SER A 107 5.10 -38.90 0.25
CA SER A 107 4.28 -37.87 -0.40
C SER A 107 4.66 -36.46 0.08
N LYS A 108 4.83 -36.28 1.40
CA LYS A 108 5.25 -35.01 2.00
C LYS A 108 6.68 -34.62 1.58
N GLN A 109 7.61 -35.58 1.53
CA GLN A 109 8.95 -35.37 1.02
C GLN A 109 8.92 -34.94 -0.46
N ALA A 110 8.17 -35.62 -1.31
CA ALA A 110 8.04 -35.26 -2.72
C ALA A 110 7.43 -33.87 -2.92
N SER A 111 6.47 -33.47 -2.07
CA SER A 111 5.91 -32.11 -2.06
C SER A 111 6.98 -31.06 -1.72
N LEU A 112 7.75 -31.25 -0.65
CA LEU A 112 8.84 -30.36 -0.24
C LEU A 112 9.97 -30.31 -1.28
N GLU A 113 10.32 -31.44 -1.90
CA GLU A 113 11.29 -31.47 -3.00
C GLU A 113 10.83 -30.67 -4.22
N ASN A 114 9.53 -30.68 -4.53
CA ASN A 114 8.96 -29.90 -5.62
C ASN A 114 8.93 -28.40 -5.30
N GLU A 115 8.60 -28.03 -4.06
CA GLU A 115 8.69 -26.65 -3.58
C GLU A 115 10.15 -26.13 -3.63
N ILE A 116 11.12 -26.93 -3.17
CA ILE A 116 12.55 -26.62 -3.29
C ILE A 116 12.99 -26.47 -4.75
N LYS A 117 12.50 -27.31 -5.68
CA LYS A 117 12.79 -27.18 -7.11
C LYS A 117 12.21 -25.88 -7.68
N GLN A 118 10.98 -25.51 -7.29
CA GLN A 118 10.32 -24.28 -7.71
C GLN A 118 11.05 -23.04 -7.17
N LEU A 119 11.42 -23.01 -5.89
CA LEU A 119 12.22 -21.92 -5.29
C LEU A 119 13.60 -21.79 -5.96
N LYS A 120 14.29 -22.91 -6.24
CA LYS A 120 15.55 -22.91 -7.00
C LYS A 120 15.39 -22.45 -8.45
N GLN A 121 14.22 -22.64 -9.07
CA GLN A 121 13.93 -22.10 -10.40
C GLN A 121 13.66 -20.59 -10.32
N GLN A 122 12.86 -20.13 -9.36
CA GLN A 122 12.63 -18.71 -9.12
C GLN A 122 13.94 -17.96 -8.83
N LEU A 123 14.79 -18.49 -7.96
CA LEU A 123 16.09 -17.89 -7.64
C LEU A 123 16.99 -17.75 -8.89
N ARG A 124 17.04 -18.76 -9.76
CA ARG A 124 17.73 -18.67 -11.06
C ARG A 124 17.10 -17.64 -11.99
N CYS A 125 15.78 -17.54 -12.04
CA CYS A 125 15.09 -16.51 -12.81
C CYS A 125 15.35 -15.09 -12.26
N TYR A 126 15.53 -14.92 -10.95
CA TYR A 126 15.92 -13.64 -10.36
C TYR A 126 17.39 -13.30 -10.62
N SER A 127 18.31 -14.26 -10.44
CA SER A 127 19.74 -14.10 -10.78
C SER A 127 19.93 -13.67 -12.24
N ASN A 128 19.28 -14.37 -13.18
CA ASN A 128 19.38 -14.01 -14.60
C ASN A 128 18.84 -12.60 -14.90
N LYS A 129 17.78 -12.17 -14.21
CA LYS A 129 17.24 -10.80 -14.33
C LYS A 129 18.20 -9.77 -13.75
N GLU A 130 18.83 -10.08 -12.62
CA GLU A 130 19.88 -9.24 -12.02
C GLU A 130 21.04 -9.08 -13.00
N ASP A 131 21.55 -10.19 -13.56
CA ASP A 131 22.61 -10.20 -14.58
C ASP A 131 22.22 -9.45 -15.89
N ASP A 132 20.95 -9.46 -16.28
CA ASP A 132 20.45 -8.66 -17.41
C ASP A 132 20.37 -7.17 -17.06
N THR A 133 20.00 -6.81 -15.82
CA THR A 133 19.95 -5.42 -15.37
C THR A 133 21.33 -4.80 -15.14
N THR A 134 22.30 -5.57 -14.63
CA THR A 134 23.70 -5.11 -14.48
C THR A 134 24.33 -4.86 -15.85
N ARG A 135 24.18 -5.77 -16.82
CA ARG A 135 24.63 -5.57 -18.20
C ARG A 135 24.02 -4.33 -18.86
N ARG A 136 22.71 -4.08 -18.68
CA ARG A 136 22.07 -2.85 -19.18
C ARG A 136 22.64 -1.59 -18.53
N LEU A 137 22.87 -1.61 -17.22
CA LEU A 137 23.44 -0.48 -16.48
C LEU A 137 24.89 -0.20 -16.89
N GLU A 138 25.71 -1.23 -17.14
CA GLU A 138 27.05 -1.09 -17.71
C GLU A 138 27.03 -0.46 -19.10
N ASP A 139 26.09 -0.85 -19.97
CA ASP A 139 25.97 -0.29 -21.31
C ASP A 139 25.47 1.17 -21.30
N GLU A 140 24.54 1.53 -20.40
CA GLU A 140 24.16 2.93 -20.18
C GLU A 140 25.32 3.76 -19.60
N ASN A 141 26.14 3.19 -18.71
CA ASN A 141 27.34 3.87 -18.22
C ASN A 141 28.34 4.15 -19.36
N LYS A 142 28.60 3.19 -20.24
CA LYS A 142 29.44 3.40 -21.45
C LYS A 142 28.86 4.47 -22.38
N ARG A 143 27.52 4.51 -22.56
CA ARG A 143 26.85 5.57 -23.32
C ARG A 143 27.02 6.94 -22.67
N ASN A 144 26.87 7.02 -21.34
CA ASN A 144 27.09 8.27 -20.59
C ASN A 144 28.55 8.74 -20.67
N GLU A 145 29.53 7.85 -20.54
CA GLU A 145 30.95 8.17 -20.73
C GLU A 145 31.22 8.73 -22.14
N PHE A 146 30.65 8.11 -23.18
CA PHE A 146 30.76 8.58 -24.56
C PHE A 146 30.08 9.94 -24.80
N LEU A 147 28.87 10.15 -24.25
CA LEU A 147 28.18 11.45 -24.30
C LEU A 147 28.98 12.53 -23.55
N GLN A 148 29.62 12.19 -22.43
CA GLN A 148 30.47 13.09 -21.68
C GLN A 148 31.78 13.43 -22.42
N GLN A 149 32.33 12.50 -23.20
CA GLN A 149 33.43 12.76 -24.14
C GLN A 149 33.00 13.75 -25.23
N GLN A 150 31.89 13.48 -25.94
CA GLN A 150 31.36 14.41 -26.95
C GLN A 150 31.06 15.81 -26.39
N LEU A 151 30.52 15.90 -25.17
CA LEU A 151 30.23 17.18 -24.54
C LEU A 151 31.51 17.95 -24.18
N ASN A 152 32.61 17.26 -23.85
CA ASN A 152 33.92 17.87 -23.66
C ASN A 152 34.54 18.31 -25.00
N GLU A 153 34.43 17.50 -26.05
CA GLU A 153 34.88 17.85 -27.41
C GLU A 153 34.16 19.11 -27.92
N LEU A 154 32.82 19.14 -27.89
CA LEU A 154 32.01 20.30 -28.24
C LEU A 154 32.31 21.54 -27.39
N LYS A 155 32.73 21.35 -26.13
CA LYS A 155 33.15 22.45 -25.27
C LYS A 155 34.50 23.03 -25.73
N VAL A 156 35.48 22.18 -26.06
CA VAL A 156 36.77 22.62 -26.60
C VAL A 156 36.58 23.30 -27.96
N ASP A 157 35.76 22.74 -28.85
CA ASP A 157 35.43 23.37 -30.14
C ASP A 157 34.78 24.74 -29.95
N LYS A 158 33.86 24.87 -28.99
CA LYS A 158 33.25 26.17 -28.65
C LYS A 158 34.28 27.16 -28.12
N GLU A 159 35.23 26.73 -27.30
CA GLU A 159 36.32 27.57 -26.79
C GLU A 159 37.26 28.01 -27.94
N MET A 160 37.62 27.11 -28.86
CA MET A 160 38.39 27.42 -30.09
C MET A 160 37.66 28.39 -31.04
N VAL A 161 36.35 28.22 -31.22
CA VAL A 161 35.52 29.15 -32.01
C VAL A 161 35.43 30.51 -31.31
N ALA A 162 35.39 30.56 -29.98
CA ALA A 162 35.40 31.82 -29.24
C ALA A 162 36.74 32.56 -29.41
N THR A 163 37.89 31.88 -29.28
CA THR A 163 39.20 32.54 -29.45
C THR A 163 39.42 33.04 -30.88
N THR A 164 39.07 32.23 -31.89
CA THR A 164 39.17 32.66 -33.31
C THR A 164 38.20 33.80 -33.65
N MET A 165 37.03 33.87 -33.00
CA MET A 165 36.11 34.99 -33.12
C MET A 165 36.64 36.27 -32.43
N GLU A 166 37.31 36.15 -31.28
CA GLU A 166 38.01 37.27 -30.63
C GLU A 166 39.19 37.79 -31.47
N GLU A 167 39.96 36.89 -32.09
CA GLU A 167 41.04 37.25 -33.04
C GLU A 167 40.49 38.00 -34.25
N LEU A 168 39.43 37.50 -34.91
CA LEU A 168 38.77 38.19 -36.02
C LEU A 168 38.16 39.55 -35.59
N HIS A 169 37.61 39.66 -34.38
CA HIS A 169 37.15 40.94 -33.85
C HIS A 169 38.30 41.93 -33.62
N LYS A 170 39.47 41.44 -33.18
CA LYS A 170 40.67 42.25 -33.04
C LYS A 170 41.18 42.73 -34.39
N GLU A 171 41.33 41.84 -35.38
CA GLU A 171 41.72 42.21 -36.75
C GLU A 171 40.75 43.22 -37.38
N LEU A 172 39.43 43.02 -37.21
CA LEU A 172 38.40 43.97 -37.65
C LEU A 172 38.59 45.35 -36.98
N SER A 173 38.91 45.37 -35.69
CA SER A 173 39.14 46.62 -34.93
C SER A 173 40.41 47.35 -35.39
N GLU A 174 41.46 46.61 -35.73
CA GLU A 174 42.72 47.11 -36.27
C GLU A 174 42.50 47.68 -37.69
N LYS A 175 41.82 46.94 -38.58
CA LYS A 175 41.44 47.43 -39.92
C LYS A 175 40.51 48.64 -39.86
N LYS A 176 39.64 48.74 -38.86
CA LYS A 176 38.81 49.94 -38.60
C LYS A 176 39.62 51.10 -38.01
N ALA A 177 40.78 50.87 -37.41
CA ALA A 177 41.73 51.92 -37.03
C ALA A 177 42.54 52.38 -38.25
N GLU A 178 43.09 51.46 -39.03
CA GLU A 178 43.79 51.76 -40.30
C GLU A 178 42.93 52.58 -41.26
N LEU A 179 41.66 52.19 -41.47
CA LEU A 179 40.73 52.94 -42.32
C LEU A 179 40.46 54.36 -41.81
N ARG A 180 40.45 54.58 -40.49
CA ARG A 180 40.33 55.92 -39.92
C ARG A 180 41.59 56.74 -40.16
N CYS A 181 42.77 56.18 -39.91
CA CYS A 181 44.04 56.86 -40.22
C CYS A 181 44.14 57.23 -41.71
N LEU A 182 43.79 56.32 -42.63
CA LEU A 182 43.77 56.59 -44.07
C LEU A 182 42.74 57.65 -44.48
N GLN A 183 41.59 57.70 -43.80
CA GLN A 183 40.57 58.72 -44.01
C GLN A 183 41.03 60.10 -43.48
N ASP A 184 41.68 60.12 -42.33
CA ASP A 184 42.28 61.33 -41.76
C ASP A 184 43.42 61.84 -42.66
N GLU A 185 44.31 60.95 -43.16
CA GLU A 185 45.37 61.25 -44.14
C GLU A 185 44.83 61.75 -45.49
N LEU A 186 43.70 61.23 -45.95
CA LEU A 186 43.01 61.76 -47.13
C LEU A 186 42.48 63.17 -46.84
N SER A 187 41.87 63.38 -45.68
CA SER A 187 41.35 64.70 -45.30
C SER A 187 42.46 65.74 -45.15
N THR A 188 43.64 65.39 -44.62
CA THR A 188 44.79 66.30 -44.58
C THR A 188 45.32 66.57 -45.99
N ARG A 189 45.46 65.56 -46.86
CA ARG A 189 45.88 65.80 -48.25
C ARG A 189 44.90 66.63 -49.06
N ASP A 190 43.59 66.48 -48.84
CA ASP A 190 42.58 67.32 -49.50
C ASP A 190 42.59 68.75 -48.95
N ASN A 191 42.80 68.93 -47.63
CA ASN A 191 43.00 70.24 -47.03
C ASN A 191 44.30 70.92 -47.50
N GLU A 192 45.40 70.17 -47.62
CA GLU A 192 46.67 70.64 -48.19
C GLU A 192 46.52 71.04 -49.66
N ARG A 193 45.82 70.22 -50.47
CA ARG A 193 45.47 70.58 -51.87
C ARG A 193 44.56 71.80 -51.97
N ALA A 194 43.62 71.97 -51.05
CA ALA A 194 42.76 73.14 -50.99
C ALA A 194 43.53 74.40 -50.53
N SER A 195 44.54 74.22 -49.68
CA SER A 195 45.44 75.26 -49.19
C SER A 195 46.68 75.47 -50.08
N ASP A 196 46.82 74.72 -51.18
CA ASP A 196 47.96 74.81 -52.08
C ASP A 196 47.91 76.13 -52.88
N GLY A 197 48.53 77.15 -52.29
CA GLY A 197 48.70 78.46 -52.91
C GLY A 197 49.42 78.40 -54.24
N SER A 198 50.16 77.34 -54.57
CA SER A 198 50.75 77.16 -55.91
C SER A 198 49.68 76.80 -56.95
N LEU A 199 48.75 75.88 -56.66
CA LEU A 199 47.60 75.58 -57.52
C LEU A 199 46.63 76.77 -57.63
N GLN A 200 46.44 77.53 -56.55
CA GLN A 200 45.56 78.70 -56.55
C GLN A 200 46.20 79.90 -57.28
N SER A 201 47.52 80.06 -57.18
CA SER A 201 48.32 80.98 -58.00
C SER A 201 48.32 80.57 -59.47
N LEU A 202 48.49 79.28 -59.77
CA LEU A 202 48.44 78.76 -61.14
C LEU A 202 47.05 78.97 -61.77
N ARG A 203 45.95 78.73 -61.02
CA ARG A 203 44.60 79.09 -61.47
C ARG A 203 44.46 80.59 -61.76
N SER A 204 45.00 81.44 -60.88
CA SER A 204 44.98 82.90 -61.06
C SER A 204 45.78 83.33 -62.30
N MET A 205 46.94 82.69 -62.54
CA MET A 205 47.79 82.90 -63.70
C MET A 205 47.12 82.42 -65.00
N VAL A 206 46.46 81.25 -64.98
CA VAL A 206 45.68 80.74 -66.13
C VAL A 206 44.52 81.67 -66.45
N MET A 207 43.81 82.20 -65.44
CA MET A 207 42.76 83.20 -65.65
C MET A 207 43.31 84.51 -66.24
N ALA A 208 44.50 84.96 -65.79
CA ALA A 208 45.17 86.13 -66.34
C ALA A 208 45.59 85.91 -67.81
N LEU A 209 46.21 84.77 -68.13
CA LEU A 209 46.59 84.40 -69.50
C LEU A 209 45.37 84.18 -70.40
N GLN A 210 44.26 83.64 -69.89
CA GLN A 210 43.00 83.54 -70.64
C GLN A 210 42.43 84.92 -70.97
N LYS A 211 42.47 85.85 -70.02
CA LYS A 211 42.07 87.24 -70.24
C LYS A 211 42.95 87.91 -71.29
N GLU A 212 44.27 87.85 -71.13
CA GLU A 212 45.24 88.41 -72.08
C GLU A 212 45.06 87.81 -73.48
N ASN A 213 44.83 86.50 -73.60
CA ASN A 213 44.55 85.84 -74.88
C ASN A 213 43.21 86.31 -75.49
N SER A 214 42.20 86.61 -74.68
CA SER A 214 40.95 87.23 -75.16
C SER A 214 41.17 88.68 -75.64
N ASP A 215 41.97 89.46 -74.92
CA ASP A 215 42.32 90.84 -75.27
C ASP A 215 43.17 90.88 -76.56
N LEU A 216 44.16 89.98 -76.69
CA LEU A 216 44.97 89.79 -77.90
C LEU A 216 44.12 89.31 -79.10
N LYS A 217 43.11 88.48 -78.87
CA LYS A 217 42.19 88.03 -79.92
C LYS A 217 41.33 89.19 -80.45
N ILE A 218 40.92 90.12 -79.58
CA ILE A 218 40.22 91.34 -79.96
C ILE A 218 41.15 92.28 -80.74
N ALA A 219 42.36 92.55 -80.23
CA ALA A 219 43.35 93.40 -80.89
C ALA A 219 43.81 92.85 -82.25
N LYS A 220 43.93 91.53 -82.38
CA LYS A 220 44.16 90.87 -83.67
C LYS A 220 43.00 91.08 -84.64
N GLY A 221 41.76 91.09 -84.15
CA GLY A 221 40.58 91.40 -84.96
C GLY A 221 40.64 92.80 -85.57
N SER A 222 40.87 93.82 -84.75
CA SER A 222 40.97 95.21 -85.23
C SER A 222 42.13 95.44 -86.21
N LEU A 223 43.29 94.82 -85.97
CA LEU A 223 44.43 94.90 -86.91
C LEU A 223 44.14 94.17 -88.24
N TYR A 224 43.31 93.12 -88.22
CA TYR A 224 42.90 92.43 -89.45
C TYR A 224 41.90 93.27 -90.26
N GLU A 225 40.99 94.00 -89.59
CA GLU A 225 40.11 94.99 -90.22
C GLU A 225 40.92 96.17 -90.81
N GLU A 226 41.97 96.65 -90.13
CA GLU A 226 42.87 97.68 -90.70
C GLU A 226 43.65 97.17 -91.92
N LEU A 227 44.12 95.92 -91.92
CA LEU A 227 44.82 95.33 -93.07
C LEU A 227 43.92 95.18 -94.29
N VAL A 228 42.69 94.68 -94.10
CA VAL A 228 41.69 94.53 -95.17
C VAL A 228 41.30 95.87 -95.78
N ASN A 229 41.30 96.96 -95.00
CA ASN A 229 41.03 98.31 -95.49
C ASN A 229 42.21 98.94 -96.29
N MET A 230 43.41 98.37 -96.24
CA MET A 230 44.58 98.84 -97.00
C MET A 230 44.74 98.16 -98.38
N GLU A 231 44.23 96.95 -98.57
CA GLU A 231 44.58 96.08 -99.72
C GLU A 231 43.65 96.26 -100.95
N SER A 232 43.28 97.51 -101.29
CA SER A 232 42.26 97.82 -102.32
C SER A 232 42.68 98.89 -103.36
N THR A 233 43.93 98.94 -103.84
CA THR A 233 44.30 99.85 -104.94
C THR A 233 45.39 99.34 -105.92
N THR A 234 45.09 99.37 -107.22
CA THR A 234 45.99 99.38 -108.42
C THR A 234 46.96 98.20 -108.70
N GLN A 235 47.44 97.94 -109.92
CA GLN A 235 46.84 97.81 -111.27
C GLN A 235 47.93 97.20 -112.22
N LYS A 236 47.55 96.31 -113.15
CA LYS A 236 48.45 95.70 -114.16
C LYS A 236 49.02 96.72 -115.17
N VAL A 237 50.10 96.37 -115.88
CA VAL A 237 50.14 96.24 -117.37
C VAL A 237 51.46 95.59 -117.85
N ASP A 238 51.36 94.83 -118.96
CA ASP A 238 52.42 94.06 -119.64
C ASP A 238 53.30 94.88 -120.63
N ASN A 239 54.33 94.20 -121.18
CA ASN A 239 54.52 93.96 -122.63
C ASN A 239 55.84 94.43 -123.33
N SER A 240 56.70 93.46 -123.64
CA SER A 240 57.29 93.10 -124.95
C SER A 240 57.96 94.10 -125.94
N THR A 241 59.11 93.62 -126.48
CA THR A 241 59.57 93.62 -127.90
C THR A 241 59.95 94.88 -128.70
N SER A 242 61.13 94.82 -129.32
CA SER A 242 61.48 95.18 -130.73
C SER A 242 63.03 95.09 -130.88
N ASP A 243 63.72 94.95 -132.01
CA ASP A 243 63.56 94.34 -133.36
C ASP A 243 64.86 94.72 -134.16
N VAL A 244 64.99 94.26 -135.41
CA VAL A 244 65.70 94.92 -136.56
C VAL A 244 67.11 94.46 -137.01
N ASP A 245 67.18 94.18 -138.34
CA ASP A 245 68.24 94.20 -139.37
C ASP A 245 69.39 93.17 -139.55
N ASN A 246 69.09 92.17 -140.39
CA ASN A 246 69.57 91.99 -141.78
C ASN A 246 71.05 92.24 -142.16
N PHE A 247 71.82 91.15 -142.32
CA PHE A 247 72.64 90.66 -143.48
C PHE A 247 73.74 89.69 -142.96
N SER A 248 74.54 88.95 -143.74
CA SER A 248 74.48 88.49 -145.14
C SER A 248 74.70 86.95 -145.20
N ASP A 249 75.40 86.40 -146.21
CA ASP A 249 75.54 84.95 -146.47
C ASP A 249 76.85 84.29 -145.98
N VAL A 250 76.80 82.95 -145.88
CA VAL A 250 77.89 81.97 -145.62
C VAL A 250 78.45 81.93 -144.19
N GLU A 251 78.71 83.05 -143.51
CA GLU A 251 79.11 83.00 -142.08
C GLU A 251 77.91 82.62 -141.19
N LYS A 252 76.70 83.09 -141.54
CA LYS A 252 75.45 82.69 -140.87
C LYS A 252 75.25 81.18 -140.82
N VAL A 253 75.61 80.43 -141.85
CA VAL A 253 75.48 78.96 -141.82
C VAL A 253 76.37 78.36 -140.73
N LYS A 254 77.53 78.94 -140.43
CA LYS A 254 78.38 78.48 -139.31
C LYS A 254 77.85 78.93 -137.96
N ASP A 255 77.34 80.15 -137.83
CA ASP A 255 76.81 80.67 -136.56
C ASP A 255 75.43 80.06 -136.21
N GLU A 256 74.62 79.76 -137.22
CA GLU A 256 73.41 78.93 -137.11
C GLU A 256 73.79 77.48 -136.80
N MET A 257 74.80 76.89 -137.46
CA MET A 257 75.30 75.56 -137.08
C MET A 257 75.87 75.53 -135.65
N ALA A 258 76.53 76.60 -135.20
CA ALA A 258 77.08 76.72 -133.85
C ALA A 258 76.01 76.97 -132.79
N SER A 259 75.00 77.80 -133.07
CA SER A 259 73.86 78.04 -132.18
C SER A 259 72.90 76.85 -132.15
N LEU A 260 72.65 76.16 -133.28
CA LEU A 260 71.96 74.87 -133.32
C LEU A 260 72.74 73.80 -132.56
N LYS A 261 74.07 73.75 -132.69
CA LYS A 261 74.90 72.82 -131.89
C LYS A 261 74.86 73.14 -130.40
N LYS A 262 74.83 74.42 -130.02
CA LYS A 262 74.69 74.87 -128.62
C LYS A 262 73.29 74.61 -128.07
N ALA A 263 72.24 74.80 -128.88
CA ALA A 263 70.86 74.46 -128.54
C ALA A 263 70.68 72.94 -128.43
N LEU A 264 71.30 72.16 -129.31
CA LEU A 264 71.34 70.70 -129.24
C LEU A 264 72.08 70.21 -127.98
N GLN A 265 73.19 70.84 -127.61
CA GLN A 265 73.88 70.57 -126.33
C GLN A 265 73.02 70.97 -125.11
N GLY A 266 72.32 72.11 -125.17
CA GLY A 266 71.36 72.53 -124.16
C GLY A 266 70.23 71.51 -124.00
N ALA A 267 69.62 71.10 -125.10
CA ALA A 267 68.59 70.05 -125.15
C ALA A 267 69.12 68.70 -124.64
N PHE A 268 70.38 68.33 -124.93
CA PHE A 268 71.00 67.14 -124.33
C PHE A 268 71.16 67.30 -122.80
N HIS A 269 71.64 68.44 -122.30
CA HIS A 269 71.79 68.67 -120.85
C HIS A 269 70.44 68.81 -120.11
N GLU A 270 69.40 69.30 -120.77
CA GLU A 270 68.02 69.32 -120.25
C GLU A 270 67.40 67.94 -120.27
N ARG A 271 67.58 67.17 -121.34
CA ARG A 271 67.21 65.75 -121.41
C ARG A 271 67.91 64.95 -120.32
N ASP A 272 69.20 65.16 -120.10
CA ASP A 272 69.97 64.43 -119.10
C ASP A 272 69.55 64.81 -117.67
N ARG A 273 69.26 66.09 -117.40
CA ARG A 273 68.62 66.52 -116.15
C ARG A 273 67.21 65.95 -115.98
N ALA A 274 66.41 65.89 -117.03
CA ALA A 274 65.08 65.27 -117.01
C ALA A 274 65.18 63.76 -116.74
N LEU A 275 66.15 63.07 -117.33
CA LEU A 275 66.43 61.65 -117.07
C LEU A 275 66.91 61.42 -115.63
N GLN A 276 67.77 62.29 -115.09
CA GLN A 276 68.20 62.23 -113.69
C GLN A 276 67.03 62.47 -112.72
N ASN A 277 66.19 63.47 -112.98
CA ASN A 277 64.99 63.76 -112.19
C ASN A 277 63.97 62.61 -112.27
N LEU A 278 63.78 62.02 -113.46
CA LEU A 278 62.92 60.85 -113.68
C LEU A 278 63.45 59.62 -112.94
N SER A 279 64.77 59.37 -112.96
CA SER A 279 65.40 58.29 -112.18
C SER A 279 65.26 58.53 -110.68
N ARG A 280 65.44 59.77 -110.20
CA ARG A 280 65.23 60.12 -108.78
C ARG A 280 63.78 59.96 -108.34
N LEU A 281 62.83 60.35 -109.19
CA LEU A 281 61.40 60.16 -108.93
C LEU A 281 61.02 58.68 -108.93
N LYS A 282 61.56 57.88 -109.86
CA LYS A 282 61.39 56.43 -109.86
C LYS A 282 61.96 55.79 -108.60
N GLN A 283 63.15 56.20 -108.16
CA GLN A 283 63.73 55.69 -106.93
C GLN A 283 62.86 56.04 -105.72
N HIS A 284 62.44 57.31 -105.56
CA HIS A 284 61.55 57.72 -104.48
C HIS A 284 60.20 57.00 -104.52
N LEU A 285 59.65 56.71 -105.70
CA LEU A 285 58.41 55.91 -105.80
C LEU A 285 58.65 54.47 -105.35
N LEU A 286 59.76 53.84 -105.76
CA LEU A 286 60.13 52.50 -105.29
C LEU A 286 60.42 52.45 -103.78
N ASP A 287 61.17 53.42 -103.26
CA ASP A 287 61.47 53.54 -101.83
C ASP A 287 60.16 53.68 -101.03
N LYS A 288 59.22 54.52 -101.50
CA LYS A 288 57.91 54.67 -100.88
C LYS A 288 57.05 53.41 -101.00
N ASP A 289 57.02 52.76 -102.16
CA ASP A 289 56.26 51.52 -102.36
C ASP A 289 56.80 50.40 -101.44
N LEU A 290 58.11 50.39 -101.15
CA LEU A 290 58.74 49.51 -100.15
C LEU A 290 58.36 49.90 -98.71
N GLU A 291 58.43 51.19 -98.33
CA GLU A 291 57.99 51.67 -97.00
C GLU A 291 56.50 51.37 -96.74
N ASP A 292 55.63 51.64 -97.71
CA ASP A 292 54.19 51.32 -97.63
C ASP A 292 53.99 49.78 -97.53
N GLN A 293 54.82 48.96 -98.20
CA GLN A 293 54.75 47.50 -98.09
C GLN A 293 55.28 46.96 -96.75
N GLU A 294 56.40 47.47 -96.24
CA GLU A 294 56.93 47.11 -94.91
C GLU A 294 55.90 47.45 -93.82
N LYS A 295 55.25 48.61 -93.92
CA LYS A 295 54.15 48.99 -93.02
C LYS A 295 52.95 48.04 -93.14
N MET A 296 52.55 47.65 -94.35
CA MET A 296 51.47 46.68 -94.54
C MET A 296 51.81 45.30 -93.95
N ASP A 297 53.09 44.90 -93.97
CA ASP A 297 53.57 43.69 -93.30
C ASP A 297 53.60 43.83 -91.76
N GLU A 298 53.93 45.01 -91.23
CA GLU A 298 53.82 45.32 -89.79
C GLU A 298 52.36 45.34 -89.30
N ASP A 299 51.47 46.06 -89.99
CA ASP A 299 50.03 46.09 -89.70
C ASP A 299 49.44 44.66 -89.78
N SER A 300 49.89 43.84 -90.73
CA SER A 300 49.48 42.42 -90.85
C SER A 300 49.93 41.58 -89.64
N LYS A 301 51.17 41.72 -89.17
CA LYS A 301 51.65 41.05 -87.95
C LYS A 301 50.84 41.46 -86.73
N VAL A 302 50.58 42.75 -86.54
CA VAL A 302 49.76 43.26 -85.42
C VAL A 302 48.33 42.72 -85.48
N ILE A 303 47.74 42.61 -86.68
CA ILE A 303 46.41 42.00 -86.87
C ILE A 303 46.43 40.50 -86.51
N GLU A 304 47.48 39.75 -86.86
CA GLU A 304 47.62 38.35 -86.49
C GLU A 304 47.82 38.15 -84.98
N GLU A 305 48.64 38.97 -84.33
CA GLU A 305 48.81 38.97 -82.86
C GLU A 305 47.50 39.27 -82.15
N LEU A 306 46.77 40.32 -82.56
CA LEU A 306 45.46 40.65 -82.00
C LEU A 306 44.43 39.52 -82.21
N ARG A 307 44.45 38.84 -83.36
CA ARG A 307 43.61 37.66 -83.61
C ARG A 307 43.98 36.51 -82.68
N ALA A 308 45.27 36.20 -82.51
CA ALA A 308 45.74 35.15 -81.62
C ALA A 308 45.35 35.42 -80.15
N ILE A 309 45.47 36.67 -79.69
CA ILE A 309 45.02 37.10 -78.36
C ILE A 309 43.50 36.94 -78.23
N CYS A 310 42.71 37.34 -79.23
CA CYS A 310 41.25 37.14 -79.22
C CYS A 310 40.87 35.65 -79.20
N GLU A 311 41.58 34.80 -79.94
CA GLU A 311 41.37 33.34 -79.97
C GLU A 311 41.67 32.72 -78.60
N GLN A 312 42.79 33.11 -77.98
CA GLN A 312 43.17 32.68 -76.62
C GLN A 312 42.15 33.14 -75.57
N GLN A 313 41.69 34.39 -75.64
CA GLN A 313 40.66 34.92 -74.74
C GLN A 313 39.33 34.16 -74.90
N ARG A 314 38.91 33.87 -76.14
CA ARG A 314 37.72 33.04 -76.41
C ARG A 314 37.88 31.62 -75.87
N ALA A 315 39.04 30.99 -76.05
CA ALA A 315 39.32 29.68 -75.48
C ALA A 315 39.24 29.68 -73.95
N HIS A 316 39.80 30.70 -73.29
CA HIS A 316 39.74 30.87 -71.84
C HIS A 316 38.30 31.12 -71.34
N ILE A 317 37.51 31.97 -72.01
CA ILE A 317 36.09 32.19 -71.70
C ILE A 317 35.31 30.86 -71.79
N VAL A 318 35.51 30.09 -72.88
CA VAL A 318 34.84 28.80 -73.06
C VAL A 318 35.27 27.77 -72.01
N GLN A 319 36.52 27.80 -71.54
CA GLN A 319 36.97 26.97 -70.42
C GLN A 319 36.30 27.37 -69.10
N LEU A 320 36.23 28.67 -68.79
CA LEU A 320 35.53 29.18 -67.60
C LEU A 320 34.03 28.87 -67.64
N GLU A 321 33.37 29.02 -68.79
CA GLU A 321 31.96 28.64 -68.95
C GLU A 321 31.71 27.14 -68.72
N ARG A 322 32.62 26.27 -69.17
CA ARG A 322 32.54 24.82 -68.91
C ARG A 322 32.75 24.53 -67.43
N ALA A 323 33.77 25.13 -66.80
CA ALA A 323 34.03 24.97 -65.37
C ALA A 323 32.83 25.44 -64.52
N LEU A 324 32.25 26.60 -64.85
CA LEU A 324 31.03 27.12 -64.24
C LEU A 324 29.86 26.14 -64.39
N LYS A 325 29.63 25.60 -65.60
CA LYS A 325 28.55 24.61 -65.83
C LYS A 325 28.74 23.34 -65.00
N VAL A 326 29.97 22.85 -64.85
CA VAL A 326 30.30 21.67 -64.03
C VAL A 326 30.11 21.93 -62.54
N GLU A 327 30.57 23.08 -62.01
CA GLU A 327 30.33 23.43 -60.61
C GLU A 327 28.84 23.71 -60.34
N MET A 328 28.08 24.25 -61.30
CA MET A 328 26.62 24.39 -61.20
C MET A 328 25.91 23.04 -61.14
N THR A 329 26.28 22.04 -61.96
CA THR A 329 25.68 20.69 -61.87
C THR A 329 26.04 20.00 -60.56
N LYS A 330 27.31 20.12 -60.12
CA LYS A 330 27.80 19.58 -58.84
C LYS A 330 27.13 20.24 -57.63
N GLN A 331 26.85 21.55 -57.68
CA GLN A 331 26.09 22.25 -56.64
C GLN A 331 24.61 21.83 -56.63
N GLU A 332 24.04 21.50 -57.77
CA GLU A 332 22.66 20.99 -57.86
C GLU A 332 22.56 19.53 -57.38
N GLU A 333 23.57 18.70 -57.66
CA GLU A 333 23.70 17.35 -57.10
C GLU A 333 23.87 17.37 -55.59
N SER A 334 24.72 18.23 -55.04
CA SER A 334 24.91 18.34 -53.58
C SER A 334 23.68 18.87 -52.85
N LYS A 335 22.91 19.79 -53.46
CA LYS A 335 21.59 20.19 -52.93
C LYS A 335 20.63 19.03 -52.86
N LYS A 336 20.61 18.16 -53.88
CA LYS A 336 19.75 16.96 -53.90
C LYS A 336 20.16 15.96 -52.83
N THR A 337 21.46 15.66 -52.69
CA THR A 337 21.92 14.73 -51.64
C THR A 337 21.62 15.27 -50.23
N ILE A 338 21.82 16.56 -49.99
CA ILE A 338 21.45 17.22 -48.71
C ILE A 338 19.93 17.14 -48.47
N ASN A 339 19.10 17.33 -49.51
CA ASN A 339 17.66 17.25 -49.39
C ASN A 339 17.18 15.81 -49.08
N ASP A 340 17.77 14.81 -49.74
CA ASP A 340 17.47 13.39 -49.51
C ASP A 340 17.96 12.91 -48.13
N GLU A 341 19.12 13.38 -47.66
CA GLU A 341 19.60 13.13 -46.29
C GLU A 341 18.69 13.79 -45.25
N ARG A 342 18.21 15.01 -45.54
CA ARG A 342 17.24 15.71 -44.69
C ARG A 342 15.90 14.98 -44.64
N SER A 343 15.40 14.42 -45.75
CA SER A 343 14.15 13.64 -45.73
C SER A 343 14.31 12.34 -44.94
N ARG A 344 15.40 11.59 -45.14
CA ARG A 344 15.73 10.39 -44.35
C ARG A 344 15.87 10.69 -42.86
N SER A 345 16.52 11.80 -42.50
CA SER A 345 16.65 12.24 -41.10
C SER A 345 15.28 12.61 -40.51
N ASN A 346 14.42 13.27 -41.29
CA ASN A 346 13.07 13.62 -40.85
C ASN A 346 12.19 12.37 -40.66
N GLU A 347 12.23 11.41 -41.59
CA GLU A 347 11.59 10.10 -41.46
C GLU A 347 12.06 9.38 -40.18
N GLN A 348 13.36 9.35 -39.90
CA GLN A 348 13.91 8.76 -38.66
C GLN A 348 13.43 9.49 -37.39
N ILE A 349 13.30 10.82 -37.44
CA ILE A 349 12.76 11.61 -36.32
C ILE A 349 11.27 11.27 -36.09
N GLU A 350 10.45 11.17 -37.14
CA GLU A 350 9.05 10.75 -37.04
C GLU A 350 8.91 9.32 -36.50
N ASP A 351 9.77 8.40 -36.96
CA ASP A 351 9.85 7.01 -36.49
C ASP A 351 10.22 6.92 -34.99
N LEU A 352 11.14 7.78 -34.53
CA LEU A 352 11.54 7.88 -33.12
C LEU A 352 10.46 8.55 -32.27
N GLN A 353 9.77 9.58 -32.80
CA GLN A 353 8.62 10.20 -32.14
C GLN A 353 7.47 9.20 -31.97
N TYR A 354 7.18 8.39 -32.99
CA TYR A 354 6.17 7.33 -32.91
C TYR A 354 6.54 6.25 -31.88
N LYS A 355 7.81 5.81 -31.85
CA LYS A 355 8.31 4.88 -30.82
C LYS A 355 8.21 5.48 -29.41
N LEU A 356 8.57 6.75 -29.25
CA LEU A 356 8.50 7.47 -27.97
C LEU A 356 7.05 7.65 -27.49
N ALA A 357 6.12 8.01 -28.38
CA ALA A 357 4.68 8.09 -28.07
C ALA A 357 4.11 6.72 -27.65
N ASN A 358 4.51 5.63 -28.33
CA ASN A 358 4.12 4.28 -27.92
C ASN A 358 4.69 3.88 -26.55
N CYS A 359 5.94 4.27 -26.25
CA CYS A 359 6.53 4.07 -24.92
C CYS A 359 5.82 4.90 -23.83
N MET A 360 5.42 6.14 -24.13
CA MET A 360 4.61 6.97 -23.22
C MET A 360 3.24 6.35 -22.95
N ASN A 361 2.49 5.98 -23.99
CA ASN A 361 1.20 5.29 -23.85
C ASN A 361 1.30 3.99 -23.03
N ALA A 362 2.39 3.23 -23.24
CA ALA A 362 2.65 2.01 -22.46
C ALA A 362 2.96 2.33 -20.99
N LEU A 363 3.72 3.39 -20.71
CA LEU A 363 4.00 3.85 -19.34
C LEU A 363 2.72 4.34 -18.64
N GLU A 364 1.92 5.19 -19.28
CA GLU A 364 0.63 5.66 -18.76
C GLU A 364 -0.32 4.49 -18.43
N SER A 365 -0.34 3.44 -19.28
CA SER A 365 -1.13 2.24 -18.99
C SER A 365 -0.64 1.50 -17.73
N LYS A 366 0.67 1.52 -17.46
CA LYS A 366 1.27 0.92 -16.26
C LYS A 366 1.06 1.77 -15.01
N ASP A 367 1.09 3.09 -15.13
CA ASP A 367 0.76 4.00 -14.04
C ASP A 367 -0.72 3.85 -13.63
N GLN A 368 -1.63 3.65 -14.60
CA GLN A 368 -3.03 3.33 -14.32
C GLN A 368 -3.20 1.94 -13.67
N GLU A 369 -2.45 0.92 -14.10
CA GLU A 369 -2.42 -0.39 -13.42
C GLU A 369 -1.93 -0.27 -11.96
N LEU A 370 -0.86 0.50 -11.72
CA LEU A 370 -0.33 0.76 -10.37
C LEU A 370 -1.34 1.50 -9.49
N LEU A 371 -2.03 2.52 -10.02
CA LEU A 371 -3.08 3.23 -9.31
C LEU A 371 -4.26 2.32 -8.95
N ASN A 372 -4.65 1.43 -9.87
CA ASN A 372 -5.70 0.43 -9.63
C ASN A 372 -5.27 -0.57 -8.54
N LEU A 373 -4.03 -1.05 -8.57
CA LEU A 373 -3.47 -1.96 -7.56
C LEU A 373 -3.32 -1.27 -6.19
N GLN A 374 -2.88 -0.02 -6.13
CA GLN A 374 -2.84 0.78 -4.91
C GLN A 374 -4.24 0.98 -4.32
N SER A 375 -5.24 1.24 -5.17
CA SER A 375 -6.65 1.36 -4.76
C SER A 375 -7.18 0.04 -4.20
N ALA A 376 -6.89 -1.09 -4.86
CA ALA A 376 -7.26 -2.42 -4.39
C ALA A 376 -6.57 -2.78 -3.07
N LEU A 377 -5.28 -2.47 -2.91
CA LEU A 377 -4.56 -2.64 -1.63
C LEU A 377 -5.18 -1.79 -0.51
N GLY A 378 -5.55 -0.54 -0.79
CA GLY A 378 -6.28 0.29 0.17
C GLY A 378 -7.62 -0.32 0.60
N GLN A 379 -8.36 -0.91 -0.34
CA GLN A 379 -9.58 -1.66 -0.04
C GLN A 379 -9.30 -2.92 0.80
N TYR A 380 -8.27 -3.70 0.48
CA TYR A 380 -7.87 -4.87 1.27
C TYR A 380 -7.47 -4.51 2.71
N TYR A 381 -6.77 -3.39 2.92
CA TYR A 381 -6.48 -2.92 4.28
C TYR A 381 -7.77 -2.56 5.03
N ALA A 382 -8.68 -1.79 4.42
CA ALA A 382 -9.96 -1.46 5.03
C ALA A 382 -10.83 -2.70 5.32
N GLU A 383 -10.86 -3.69 4.43
CA GLU A 383 -11.55 -4.96 4.64
C GLU A 383 -10.90 -5.79 5.76
N SER A 384 -9.57 -5.79 5.85
CA SER A 384 -8.85 -6.50 6.92
C SER A 384 -9.14 -5.88 8.30
N GLU A 385 -9.18 -4.55 8.39
CA GLU A 385 -9.49 -3.80 9.61
C GLU A 385 -10.97 -3.93 10.01
N ALA A 386 -11.88 -4.01 9.03
CA ALA A 386 -13.29 -4.33 9.28
C ALA A 386 -13.47 -5.78 9.76
N LYS A 387 -12.71 -6.72 9.20
CA LYS A 387 -12.72 -8.13 9.62
C LYS A 387 -12.15 -8.33 11.02
N GLU A 388 -11.13 -7.57 11.40
CA GLU A 388 -10.59 -7.55 12.76
C GLU A 388 -11.66 -7.08 13.77
N ARG A 389 -12.31 -5.94 13.52
CA ARG A 389 -13.44 -5.46 14.34
C ARG A 389 -14.58 -6.47 14.47
N LEU A 390 -14.98 -7.11 13.38
CA LEU A 390 -15.99 -8.19 13.42
C LEU A 390 -15.50 -9.41 14.20
N GLY A 391 -14.19 -9.68 14.23
CA GLY A 391 -13.57 -10.70 15.07
C GLY A 391 -13.69 -10.38 16.56
N ASP A 392 -13.41 -9.12 16.94
CA ASP A 392 -13.55 -8.62 18.31
C ASP A 392 -15.00 -8.65 18.77
N ASP A 393 -15.94 -8.16 17.95
CA ASP A 393 -17.39 -8.22 18.24
C ASP A 393 -17.87 -9.67 18.47
N LEU A 394 -17.37 -10.61 17.65
CA LEU A 394 -17.68 -12.03 17.78
C LEU A 394 -17.06 -12.62 19.06
N ALA A 395 -15.84 -12.20 19.43
CA ALA A 395 -15.21 -12.60 20.70
C ALA A 395 -15.99 -12.06 21.91
N MET A 396 -16.39 -10.79 21.91
CA MET A 396 -17.23 -10.20 22.96
C MET A 396 -18.60 -10.90 23.06
N ALA A 397 -19.24 -11.21 21.93
CA ALA A 397 -20.50 -11.95 21.91
C ALA A 397 -20.35 -13.39 22.46
N ARG A 398 -19.23 -14.06 22.17
CA ARG A 398 -18.90 -15.37 22.76
C ARG A 398 -18.66 -15.28 24.27
N GLU A 399 -17.97 -14.26 24.75
CA GLU A 399 -17.75 -14.05 26.19
C GLU A 399 -19.06 -13.76 26.92
N ALA A 400 -19.93 -12.91 26.34
CA ALA A 400 -21.27 -12.64 26.87
C ALA A 400 -22.14 -13.91 26.93
N LEU A 401 -22.10 -14.74 25.88
CA LEU A 401 -22.78 -16.03 25.85
C LEU A 401 -22.22 -17.01 26.89
N ALA A 402 -20.89 -17.03 27.07
CA ALA A 402 -20.25 -17.84 28.11
C ALA A 402 -20.73 -17.43 29.51
N LYS A 403 -20.68 -16.13 29.84
CA LYS A 403 -21.19 -15.55 31.10
C LYS A 403 -22.67 -15.88 31.32
N LEU A 404 -23.51 -15.75 30.30
CA LEU A 404 -24.93 -16.10 30.38
C LEU A 404 -25.13 -17.61 30.61
N SER A 405 -24.33 -18.45 29.96
CA SER A 405 -24.38 -19.91 30.16
C SER A 405 -23.93 -20.33 31.56
N GLU A 406 -22.99 -19.59 32.15
CA GLU A 406 -22.54 -19.78 33.53
C GLU A 406 -23.60 -19.33 34.53
N SER A 407 -24.18 -18.13 34.36
CA SER A 407 -25.28 -17.66 35.21
C SER A 407 -26.50 -18.60 35.14
N LEU A 408 -26.78 -19.17 33.97
CA LEU A 408 -27.82 -20.18 33.77
C LEU A 408 -27.50 -21.49 34.51
N LYS A 409 -26.24 -21.95 34.50
CA LYS A 409 -25.81 -23.12 35.29
C LYS A 409 -25.96 -22.86 36.79
N VAL A 410 -25.54 -21.70 37.28
CA VAL A 410 -25.69 -21.31 38.69
C VAL A 410 -27.16 -21.23 39.10
N ALA A 411 -28.01 -20.61 38.25
CA ALA A 411 -29.45 -20.56 38.49
C ALA A 411 -30.10 -21.96 38.55
N ASN A 412 -29.75 -22.85 37.62
CA ASN A 412 -30.22 -24.24 37.63
C ASN A 412 -29.75 -25.02 38.87
N GLN A 413 -28.51 -24.81 39.32
CA GLN A 413 -28.01 -25.40 40.56
C GLN A 413 -28.80 -24.88 41.78
N GLY A 414 -29.11 -23.58 41.82
CA GLY A 414 -29.96 -22.98 42.85
C GLY A 414 -31.39 -23.54 42.86
N ILE A 415 -32.00 -23.71 41.70
CA ILE A 415 -33.32 -24.36 41.54
C ILE A 415 -33.28 -25.79 42.09
N GLU A 416 -32.25 -26.57 41.76
CA GLU A 416 -32.10 -27.94 42.25
C GLU A 416 -31.81 -28.02 43.76
N ILE A 417 -31.13 -27.03 44.37
CA ILE A 417 -31.01 -26.93 45.83
C ILE A 417 -32.38 -26.65 46.46
N SER A 418 -33.08 -25.61 46.00
CA SER A 418 -34.41 -25.26 46.52
C SER A 418 -35.44 -26.39 46.33
N ARG A 419 -35.31 -27.17 45.26
CA ARG A 419 -36.09 -28.40 45.02
C ARG A 419 -35.81 -29.47 46.08
N ARG A 420 -34.55 -29.74 46.41
CA ARG A 420 -34.19 -30.69 47.48
C ARG A 420 -34.70 -30.23 48.84
N GLU A 421 -34.58 -28.94 49.15
CA GLU A 421 -35.14 -28.35 50.38
C GLU A 421 -36.66 -28.50 50.45
N LYS A 422 -37.36 -28.22 49.35
CA LYS A 422 -38.80 -28.44 49.22
C LYS A 422 -39.16 -29.92 49.46
N ASP A 423 -38.44 -30.85 48.86
CA ASP A 423 -38.69 -32.29 49.00
C ASP A 423 -38.42 -32.76 50.44
N GLU A 424 -37.40 -32.22 51.12
CA GLU A 424 -37.13 -32.46 52.54
C GLU A 424 -38.24 -31.89 53.45
N VAL A 425 -38.73 -30.69 53.17
CA VAL A 425 -39.87 -30.09 53.89
C VAL A 425 -41.14 -30.91 53.68
N VAL A 426 -41.40 -31.41 52.47
CA VAL A 426 -42.52 -32.32 52.18
C VAL A 426 -42.37 -33.64 52.93
N ALA A 427 -41.16 -34.20 53.01
CA ALA A 427 -40.89 -35.40 53.81
C ALA A 427 -41.18 -35.17 55.30
N LYS A 428 -40.67 -34.08 55.88
CA LYS A 428 -40.92 -33.65 57.27
C LYS A 428 -42.42 -33.44 57.54
N LEU A 429 -43.13 -32.79 56.62
CA LEU A 429 -44.57 -32.59 56.69
C LEU A 429 -45.31 -33.95 56.68
N SER A 430 -44.98 -34.86 55.78
CA SER A 430 -45.59 -36.20 55.74
C SER A 430 -45.32 -37.03 57.01
N GLN A 431 -44.19 -36.81 57.68
CA GLN A 431 -43.89 -37.44 58.98
C GLN A 431 -44.74 -36.82 60.10
N ALA A 432 -44.86 -35.50 60.14
CA ALA A 432 -45.71 -34.80 61.11
C ALA A 432 -47.19 -35.17 60.94
N GLU A 433 -47.69 -35.29 59.70
CA GLU A 433 -49.04 -35.75 59.39
C GLU A 433 -49.30 -37.18 59.89
N LYS A 434 -48.35 -38.10 59.72
CA LYS A 434 -48.43 -39.47 60.28
C LYS A 434 -48.50 -39.45 61.81
N MET A 435 -47.58 -38.73 62.46
CA MET A 435 -47.56 -38.60 63.93
C MET A 435 -48.86 -37.96 64.46
N LEU A 436 -49.42 -36.99 63.75
CA LEU A 436 -50.70 -36.35 64.09
C LEU A 436 -51.89 -37.30 63.87
N ALA A 437 -51.87 -38.11 62.81
CA ALA A 437 -52.89 -39.14 62.59
C ALA A 437 -52.84 -40.23 63.66
N ASP A 438 -51.65 -40.67 64.08
CA ASP A 438 -51.48 -41.62 65.19
C ASP A 438 -51.86 -41.02 66.55
N GLY A 439 -51.54 -39.74 66.78
CA GLY A 439 -52.01 -38.98 67.95
C GLY A 439 -53.53 -38.82 67.99
N LYS A 440 -54.19 -38.61 66.84
CA LYS A 440 -55.67 -38.62 66.76
C LYS A 440 -56.24 -39.99 67.05
N ARG A 441 -55.64 -41.07 66.53
CA ARG A 441 -56.06 -42.46 66.81
C ARG A 441 -55.91 -42.83 68.28
N SER A 442 -54.85 -42.39 68.95
CA SER A 442 -54.65 -42.65 70.39
C SER A 442 -55.58 -41.83 71.26
N LEU A 443 -55.80 -40.54 70.93
CA LEU A 443 -56.82 -39.71 71.58
C LEU A 443 -58.22 -40.30 71.46
N GLN A 444 -58.62 -40.75 70.26
CA GLN A 444 -59.94 -41.37 70.05
C GLN A 444 -60.10 -42.65 70.89
N LYS A 445 -59.07 -43.51 70.98
CA LYS A 445 -59.10 -44.69 71.89
C LYS A 445 -59.24 -44.29 73.36
N LEU A 446 -58.52 -43.26 73.80
CA LEU A 446 -58.62 -42.76 75.17
C LEU A 446 -59.98 -42.11 75.45
N GLU A 447 -60.60 -41.47 74.46
CA GLU A 447 -61.96 -40.92 74.53
C GLU A 447 -63.01 -42.04 74.61
N ASP A 448 -62.89 -43.08 73.78
CA ASP A 448 -63.71 -44.29 73.84
C ASP A 448 -63.59 -44.97 75.23
N ASP A 449 -62.37 -45.17 75.73
CA ASP A 449 -62.15 -45.76 77.06
C ASP A 449 -62.63 -44.84 78.20
N ASN A 450 -62.50 -43.51 78.08
CA ASN A 450 -63.08 -42.56 79.04
C ASN A 450 -64.61 -42.65 79.04
N SER A 451 -65.24 -42.79 77.88
CA SER A 451 -66.70 -42.95 77.76
C SER A 451 -67.17 -44.26 78.41
N ARG A 452 -66.42 -45.36 78.23
CA ARG A 452 -66.68 -46.66 78.89
C ARG A 452 -66.53 -46.56 80.40
N LEU A 453 -65.48 -45.90 80.90
CA LEU A 453 -65.28 -45.68 82.33
C LEU A 453 -66.37 -44.80 82.93
N ARG A 454 -66.81 -43.74 82.24
CA ARG A 454 -67.98 -42.93 82.65
C ARG A 454 -69.25 -43.78 82.71
N HIS A 455 -69.52 -44.59 81.69
CA HIS A 455 -70.71 -45.46 81.69
C HIS A 455 -70.67 -46.51 82.81
N ALA A 456 -69.50 -47.12 83.08
CA ALA A 456 -69.33 -48.06 84.18
C ALA A 456 -69.49 -47.39 85.56
N LEU A 457 -68.99 -46.16 85.72
CA LEU A 457 -69.20 -45.34 86.91
C LEU A 457 -70.67 -44.96 87.09
N GLU A 458 -71.37 -44.60 86.02
CA GLU A 458 -72.81 -44.30 86.06
C GLU A 458 -73.64 -45.55 86.41
N GLN A 459 -73.27 -46.73 85.87
CA GLN A 459 -73.86 -48.01 86.28
C GLN A 459 -73.62 -48.32 87.77
N SER A 460 -72.41 -48.07 88.30
CA SER A 460 -72.16 -48.28 89.73
C SER A 460 -72.89 -47.27 90.61
N MET A 461 -73.03 -46.01 90.16
CA MET A 461 -73.81 -44.99 90.85
C MET A 461 -75.31 -45.31 90.85
N THR A 462 -75.87 -45.81 89.74
CA THR A 462 -77.28 -46.23 89.68
C THR A 462 -77.56 -47.46 90.53
N THR A 463 -76.64 -48.42 90.63
CA THR A 463 -76.81 -49.57 91.54
C THR A 463 -76.74 -49.16 93.00
N VAL A 464 -75.79 -48.29 93.40
CA VAL A 464 -75.74 -47.70 94.76
C VAL A 464 -77.01 -46.93 95.09
N ASN A 465 -77.45 -46.03 94.21
CA ASN A 465 -78.67 -45.25 94.43
C ASN A 465 -79.92 -46.14 94.55
N ARG A 466 -80.00 -47.23 93.77
CA ARG A 466 -81.10 -48.20 93.89
C ARG A 466 -81.05 -48.97 95.22
N MET A 467 -79.86 -49.31 95.72
CA MET A 467 -79.70 -49.93 97.03
C MET A 467 -79.99 -48.98 98.19
N SER A 468 -79.83 -47.67 98.02
CA SER A 468 -80.14 -46.66 99.05
C SER A 468 -81.63 -46.29 99.14
N LEU A 469 -82.42 -46.45 98.08
CA LEU A 469 -83.85 -46.09 98.09
C LEU A 469 -84.72 -47.11 98.84
N ASP A 470 -84.33 -48.38 98.89
CA ASP A 470 -85.13 -49.44 99.54
C ASP A 470 -85.00 -49.45 101.08
N SER A 471 -84.00 -48.79 101.67
CA SER A 471 -83.79 -48.77 103.13
C SER A 471 -84.67 -47.77 103.89
N ASP A 472 -85.06 -46.67 103.25
CA ASP A 472 -85.58 -45.49 103.96
C ASP A 472 -87.09 -45.56 104.23
N ASN A 473 -87.80 -46.53 103.64
CA ASN A 473 -89.27 -46.57 103.60
C ASN A 473 -89.92 -47.63 104.52
N SER A 474 -89.18 -48.27 105.43
CA SER A 474 -89.75 -49.27 106.35
C SER A 474 -89.31 -49.11 107.81
N VAL A 475 -90.26 -48.72 108.66
CA VAL A 475 -90.10 -48.72 110.13
C VAL A 475 -90.73 -50.00 110.69
N ASP A 476 -89.97 -50.78 111.46
CA ASP A 476 -90.44 -52.07 111.98
C ASP A 476 -91.72 -51.90 112.83
N ARG A 477 -92.79 -52.60 112.42
CA ARG A 477 -94.11 -52.62 113.06
C ARG A 477 -94.04 -52.88 114.56
N ARG A 478 -93.04 -53.63 115.05
CA ARG A 478 -92.84 -53.85 116.50
C ARG A 478 -92.49 -52.58 117.26
N ILE A 479 -91.70 -51.68 116.67
CA ILE A 479 -91.31 -50.40 117.27
C ILE A 479 -92.55 -49.51 117.38
N VAL A 480 -93.35 -49.43 116.31
CA VAL A 480 -94.60 -48.66 116.25
C VAL A 480 -95.60 -49.13 117.31
N ILE A 481 -95.85 -50.45 117.42
CA ILE A 481 -96.74 -51.02 118.44
C ILE A 481 -96.22 -50.69 119.85
N LYS A 482 -94.92 -50.84 120.10
CA LYS A 482 -94.35 -50.59 121.42
C LYS A 482 -94.47 -49.12 121.84
N LEU A 483 -94.26 -48.18 120.92
CA LEU A 483 -94.47 -46.75 121.16
C LEU A 483 -95.93 -46.44 121.53
N LEU A 484 -96.89 -46.95 120.75
CA LEU A 484 -98.32 -46.80 121.01
C LEU A 484 -98.74 -47.37 122.38
N VAL A 485 -98.25 -48.56 122.73
CA VAL A 485 -98.49 -49.18 124.04
C VAL A 485 -97.89 -48.33 125.16
N THR A 486 -96.66 -47.82 125.02
CA THR A 486 -96.07 -46.95 126.04
C THR A 486 -96.77 -45.60 126.19
N TYR A 487 -97.36 -45.07 125.11
CA TYR A 487 -98.12 -43.82 125.14
C TYR A 487 -99.40 -43.97 126.00
N PHE A 488 -100.14 -45.06 125.81
CA PHE A 488 -101.32 -45.35 126.63
C PHE A 488 -100.95 -45.75 128.07
N GLN A 489 -99.88 -46.55 128.28
CA GLN A 489 -99.49 -46.99 129.63
C GLN A 489 -98.97 -45.86 130.53
N ARG A 490 -98.39 -44.78 129.97
CA ARG A 490 -97.82 -43.65 130.74
C ARG A 490 -98.74 -42.42 130.79
N ASN A 491 -100.06 -42.62 130.82
CA ASN A 491 -101.06 -41.53 130.88
C ASN A 491 -100.81 -40.41 129.83
N HIS A 492 -100.66 -40.80 128.55
CA HIS A 492 -100.49 -39.88 127.43
C HIS A 492 -99.27 -38.95 127.55
N SER A 493 -98.11 -39.49 127.94
CA SER A 493 -96.87 -38.72 128.06
C SER A 493 -96.44 -38.08 126.73
N LYS A 494 -96.28 -36.74 126.72
CA LYS A 494 -95.91 -35.95 125.54
C LYS A 494 -94.58 -36.36 124.90
N GLU A 495 -93.61 -36.83 125.69
CA GLU A 495 -92.31 -37.30 125.21
C GLU A 495 -92.41 -38.52 124.28
N VAL A 496 -93.33 -39.45 124.57
CA VAL A 496 -93.56 -40.62 123.71
C VAL A 496 -94.28 -40.20 122.43
N LEU A 497 -95.17 -39.21 122.49
CA LEU A 497 -95.82 -38.65 121.31
C LEU A 497 -94.82 -37.93 120.39
N ASP A 498 -93.91 -37.13 120.96
CA ASP A 498 -92.83 -36.47 120.21
C ASP A 498 -91.85 -37.50 119.58
N LEU A 499 -91.53 -38.58 120.30
CA LEU A 499 -90.73 -39.67 119.76
C LEU A 499 -91.46 -40.42 118.63
N MET A 500 -92.77 -40.63 118.75
CA MET A 500 -93.60 -41.17 117.67
C MET A 500 -93.60 -40.27 116.45
N VAL A 501 -93.85 -38.97 116.62
CA VAL A 501 -93.81 -37.96 115.54
C VAL A 501 -92.48 -38.03 114.78
N ARG A 502 -91.36 -38.16 115.50
CA ARG A 502 -90.00 -38.20 114.93
C ARG A 502 -89.64 -39.54 114.27
N MET A 503 -90.10 -40.68 114.81
CA MET A 503 -89.79 -42.02 114.25
C MET A 503 -90.77 -42.47 113.16
N LEU A 504 -92.04 -42.04 113.19
CA LEU A 504 -93.04 -42.35 112.16
C LEU A 504 -93.13 -41.29 111.07
N GLY A 505 -92.33 -40.21 111.14
CA GLY A 505 -92.28 -39.17 110.13
C GLY A 505 -93.62 -38.44 109.94
N PHE A 506 -94.33 -38.13 111.02
CA PHE A 506 -95.63 -37.44 110.94
C PHE A 506 -95.48 -36.10 110.20
N SER A 507 -96.37 -35.83 109.25
CA SER A 507 -96.39 -34.56 108.53
C SER A 507 -96.71 -33.39 109.48
N GLU A 508 -96.32 -32.17 109.09
CA GLU A 508 -96.54 -30.98 109.89
C GLU A 508 -98.05 -30.71 110.12
N GLU A 509 -98.93 -31.12 109.20
CA GLU A 509 -100.39 -31.06 109.40
C GLU A 509 -100.89 -32.01 110.50
N ASP A 510 -100.29 -33.18 110.64
CA ASP A 510 -100.72 -34.17 111.64
C ASP A 510 -100.16 -33.83 113.02
N LYS A 511 -98.97 -33.22 113.10
CA LYS A 511 -98.46 -32.58 114.33
C LYS A 511 -99.40 -31.48 114.84
N GLN A 512 -99.98 -30.69 113.93
CA GLN A 512 -100.95 -29.64 114.29
C GLN A 512 -102.27 -30.24 114.83
N ARG A 513 -102.74 -31.37 114.29
CA ARG A 513 -103.94 -32.06 114.80
C ARG A 513 -103.80 -32.66 116.20
N ILE A 514 -102.57 -32.95 116.64
CA ILE A 514 -102.28 -33.55 117.97
C ILE A 514 -101.76 -32.54 119.01
N GLY A 515 -101.81 -31.24 118.71
CA GLY A 515 -101.74 -30.19 119.74
C GLY A 515 -100.35 -29.81 120.25
N SER A 516 -99.37 -29.63 119.35
CA SER A 516 -98.12 -28.93 119.65
C SER A 516 -97.58 -28.18 118.41
N ALA A 517 -96.97 -27.01 118.62
CA ALA A 517 -96.72 -26.03 117.56
C ALA A 517 -95.30 -25.43 117.59
N GLN A 518 -94.89 -24.88 116.44
CA GLN A 518 -93.78 -23.92 116.22
C GLN A 518 -92.33 -24.37 116.50
N SER A 519 -91.46 -24.27 115.48
CA SER A 519 -90.47 -23.16 115.41
C SER A 519 -89.55 -23.26 114.16
N ASN A 520 -88.94 -22.13 113.80
CA ASN A 520 -88.10 -21.91 112.61
C ASN A 520 -86.59 -22.08 112.88
N VAL A 521 -85.77 -21.94 111.82
CA VAL A 521 -84.30 -21.72 111.78
C VAL A 521 -83.46 -23.01 111.96
N GLY A 522 -82.38 -23.29 111.21
CA GLY A 522 -81.71 -22.62 110.08
C GLY A 522 -80.16 -22.67 110.18
N LYS A 523 -79.45 -22.25 109.12
CA LYS A 523 -78.02 -21.77 109.09
C LYS A 523 -76.88 -22.81 108.93
N VAL A 524 -75.72 -22.29 108.46
CA VAL A 524 -74.34 -22.86 108.41
C VAL A 524 -74.09 -23.78 107.18
N VAL A 525 -73.30 -23.46 106.12
CA VAL A 525 -71.94 -22.83 105.96
C VAL A 525 -70.85 -23.84 106.42
N VAL A 526 -69.67 -24.07 105.83
CA VAL A 526 -68.51 -23.19 105.52
C VAL A 526 -67.47 -23.95 104.63
N ARG A 527 -66.55 -23.20 103.99
CA ARG A 527 -65.08 -23.44 103.75
C ARG A 527 -64.52 -24.88 103.65
N GLY A 528 -63.48 -25.15 102.84
CA GLY A 528 -62.58 -24.24 102.09
C GLY A 528 -61.46 -25.02 101.36
N VAL A 529 -60.84 -24.45 100.32
CA VAL A 529 -59.51 -23.75 100.38
C VAL A 529 -58.38 -24.73 100.78
N LEU A 530 -57.40 -25.09 99.94
CA LEU A 530 -56.19 -24.31 99.51
C LEU A 530 -55.34 -25.23 98.59
N GLY A 531 -54.57 -24.82 97.57
CA GLY A 531 -54.32 -23.50 96.99
C GLY A 531 -53.35 -23.55 95.78
N LEU A 532 -52.91 -22.37 95.33
CA LEU A 532 -51.75 -22.13 94.42
C LEU A 532 -50.40 -22.25 95.21
N PRO A 533 -49.19 -21.71 94.83
CA PRO A 533 -48.67 -21.07 93.59
C PRO A 533 -47.18 -21.38 93.19
N GLY A 534 -46.63 -20.71 92.15
CA GLY A 534 -45.19 -20.34 92.04
C GLY A 534 -44.48 -20.69 90.70
N ARG A 535 -44.13 -19.71 89.82
CA ARG A 535 -42.84 -18.95 89.70
C ARG A 535 -41.64 -19.78 89.13
N LEU A 536 -40.75 -19.32 88.22
CA LEU A 536 -40.52 -18.01 87.55
C LEU A 536 -39.51 -18.11 86.34
N VAL A 537 -39.43 -17.06 85.49
CA VAL A 537 -38.42 -16.72 84.42
C VAL A 537 -38.45 -17.56 83.10
N GLY A 538 -38.42 -17.01 81.87
CA GLY A 538 -38.52 -15.60 81.39
C GLY A 538 -38.15 -15.39 79.89
N GLY A 539 -38.70 -14.34 79.23
CA GLY A 539 -38.40 -13.86 77.84
C GLY A 539 -39.52 -14.17 76.80
N LEU A 540 -40.29 -13.26 76.16
CA LEU A 540 -40.07 -11.96 75.44
C LEU A 540 -39.24 -12.13 74.14
N VAL A 541 -39.58 -11.65 72.92
CA VAL A 541 -40.74 -10.97 72.24
C VAL A 541 -40.60 -11.35 70.72
N GLY A 542 -41.61 -11.79 69.96
CA GLY A 542 -42.59 -10.99 69.17
C GLY A 542 -42.07 -10.61 67.76
N GLY A 543 -42.84 -10.58 66.66
CA GLY A 543 -44.24 -10.95 66.43
C GLY A 543 -44.65 -10.91 64.94
N ASN A 544 -45.73 -11.65 64.61
CA ASN A 544 -46.89 -11.35 63.76
C ASN A 544 -46.88 -10.20 62.70
N SER A 545 -47.63 -10.27 61.58
CA SER A 545 -48.43 -11.37 60.98
C SER A 545 -48.99 -11.00 59.59
N ALA A 546 -49.21 -12.00 58.73
CA ALA A 546 -50.27 -12.15 57.71
C ALA A 546 -50.52 -11.05 56.63
N GLY A 547 -50.84 -11.49 55.39
CA GLY A 547 -52.06 -10.92 54.77
C GLY A 547 -52.15 -10.46 53.31
N LYS A 548 -51.35 -10.96 52.36
CA LYS A 548 -51.75 -11.15 50.93
C LYS A 548 -51.97 -9.92 49.99
N SER A 549 -51.45 -10.10 48.76
CA SER A 549 -51.86 -9.57 47.43
C SER A 549 -51.48 -8.16 46.92
N THR A 550 -50.60 -8.22 45.90
CA THR A 550 -50.62 -7.57 44.56
C THR A 550 -50.07 -6.16 44.30
N HIS A 551 -49.18 -6.17 43.30
CA HIS A 551 -48.66 -5.12 42.41
C HIS A 551 -47.51 -4.21 42.87
N ALA A 552 -46.44 -4.26 42.07
CA ALA A 552 -45.20 -3.50 42.16
C ALA A 552 -45.33 -2.14 41.42
N PRO A 553 -44.38 -1.18 41.52
CA PRO A 553 -42.94 -1.39 41.30
C PRO A 553 -42.04 -1.03 42.50
N GLN A 554 -40.83 -1.58 42.53
CA GLN A 554 -39.73 -1.06 43.36
C GLN A 554 -38.90 -0.08 42.53
N ASP A 555 -38.72 1.13 43.06
CA ASP A 555 -37.41 1.77 43.07
C ASP A 555 -37.15 2.25 44.51
N ASN A 556 -35.89 2.20 44.94
CA ASN A 556 -35.56 2.08 46.37
C ASN A 556 -35.79 3.37 47.16
N GLN A 557 -36.83 3.39 47.99
CA GLN A 557 -37.03 4.37 49.07
C GLN A 557 -37.12 3.65 50.42
N SER A 558 -36.44 4.19 51.44
CA SER A 558 -36.29 3.51 52.72
C SER A 558 -37.60 3.54 53.51
N PHE A 559 -37.92 2.45 54.21
CA PHE A 559 -39.12 2.35 55.06
C PHE A 559 -39.18 3.44 56.15
N ALA A 560 -38.03 3.99 56.54
CA ALA A 560 -37.96 5.13 57.46
C ALA A 560 -38.52 6.43 56.84
N ASP A 561 -38.26 6.69 55.56
CA ASP A 561 -38.69 7.92 54.89
C ASP A 561 -40.21 7.96 54.73
N LEU A 562 -40.83 6.83 54.37
CA LEU A 562 -42.29 6.69 54.29
C LEU A 562 -42.99 6.83 55.65
N TRP A 563 -42.32 6.44 56.74
CA TRP A 563 -42.82 6.66 58.11
C TRP A 563 -42.73 8.13 58.53
N VAL A 564 -41.68 8.84 58.13
CA VAL A 564 -41.54 10.29 58.35
C VAL A 564 -42.60 11.05 57.56
N ASP A 565 -42.81 10.69 56.29
CA ASP A 565 -43.80 11.36 55.42
C ASP A 565 -45.25 11.09 55.87
N PHE A 566 -45.53 9.93 56.47
CA PHE A 566 -46.81 9.65 57.13
C PHE A 566 -47.02 10.49 58.39
N LEU A 567 -46.01 10.57 59.28
CA LEU A 567 -46.10 11.34 60.53
C LEU A 567 -46.23 12.85 60.29
N LEU A 568 -45.59 13.39 59.24
CA LEU A 568 -45.76 14.79 58.83
C LEU A 568 -47.16 15.09 58.28
N LYS A 569 -47.88 14.08 57.80
CA LYS A 569 -49.19 14.19 57.15
C LYS A 569 -50.38 13.91 58.07
N GLU A 570 -50.14 13.38 59.27
CA GLU A 570 -51.16 13.20 60.33
C GLU A 570 -51.09 14.31 61.40
N THR A 571 -50.24 15.33 61.19
CA THR A 571 -50.11 16.53 62.06
C THR A 571 -50.61 17.83 61.42
N GLU A 572 -51.28 17.75 60.26
CA GLU A 572 -52.02 18.82 59.58
C GLU A 572 -53.49 18.42 59.41
#